data_AF-A0A9D7WZB5-F1
#
_entry.id   AF-A0A9D7WZB5-F1
#
_cell.length_a   1.000
_cell.length_b   1.000
_cell.length_c   1.000
_cell.angle_alpha   90.00
_cell.angle_beta   90.00
_cell.angle_gamma   90.00
#
_symmetry.space_group_name_H-M   'P 1'
#
loop_
_entity.id
_entity.type
_entity.pdbx_description
1 polymer ?
#
loop_
_entity_poly.entity_id
_entity_poly.type
_entity_poly.pdbx_seq_one_letter_code
_entity_poly.pdbx_strand_id
1 'polypeptide(L)'
;MMESSFNILRTLHDEHFATMALLEKLETALSGARTAPANDDTTMNRLLGDVEAVLLEEISHHYAFEEAHLFPLFAEFGDVGITQMLLGEHQIIRPLATELSEMAKAGRKDGFSPESWEAFREKGLELVEREVFHIQKEEMGFLPALDQMIDSDQDSELTMAYLELKNAG
;
A
#
# COMPACT_ATOMS: atom_id res chain seq x y z
N MET A 1 15.02 -5.38 10.53
CA MET A 1 15.30 -4.07 9.90
C MET A 1 16.18 -4.39 8.71
N MET A 2 15.68 -4.15 7.50
CA MET A 2 16.43 -4.41 6.28
C MET A 2 17.52 -3.33 6.17
N GLU A 3 18.79 -3.69 6.32
CA GLU A 3 19.90 -2.81 5.98
C GLU A 3 20.27 -3.03 4.50
N SER A 4 19.35 -2.72 3.58
CA SER A 4 19.67 -2.77 2.15
C SER A 4 20.64 -1.63 1.82
N SER A 5 21.66 -1.93 1.01
CA SER A 5 22.58 -0.93 0.49
C SER A 5 22.01 -0.16 -0.71
N PHE A 6 20.86 -0.58 -1.23
CA PHE A 6 20.25 -0.06 -2.46
C PHE A 6 19.15 0.97 -2.15
N ASN A 7 19.17 2.08 -2.87
CA ASN A 7 18.26 3.19 -2.65
C ASN A 7 16.82 2.84 -2.99
N ILE A 8 16.59 2.06 -4.06
CA ILE A 8 15.24 1.68 -4.46
C ILE A 8 14.58 0.82 -3.40
N LEU A 9 15.28 -0.22 -2.90
CA LEU A 9 14.73 -1.13 -1.90
C LEU A 9 14.46 -0.42 -0.57
N ARG A 10 15.32 0.53 -0.17
CA ARG A 10 15.04 1.38 1.01
C ARG A 10 13.81 2.28 0.81
N THR A 11 13.61 2.79 -0.40
CA THR A 11 12.45 3.63 -0.70
C THR A 11 11.14 2.84 -0.57
N LEU A 12 11.10 1.64 -1.15
CA LEU A 12 9.93 0.74 -1.04
C LEU A 12 9.70 0.31 0.41
N HIS A 13 10.77 0.03 1.16
CA HIS A 13 10.69 -0.27 2.58
C HIS A 13 10.08 0.87 3.41
N ASP A 14 10.52 2.11 3.16
CA ASP A 14 9.98 3.28 3.87
C ASP A 14 8.49 3.49 3.55
N GLU A 15 8.07 3.20 2.32
CA GLU A 15 6.66 3.23 1.90
C GLU A 15 5.83 2.14 2.57
N HIS A 16 6.30 0.90 2.59
CA HIS A 16 5.67 -0.19 3.36
C HIS A 16 5.50 0.17 4.83
N PHE A 17 6.49 0.81 5.45
CA PHE A 17 6.40 1.25 6.85
C PHE A 17 5.34 2.34 7.04
N ALA A 18 5.23 3.28 6.10
CA ALA A 18 4.18 4.29 6.11
C ALA A 18 2.79 3.66 5.96
N THR A 19 2.63 2.72 5.03
CA THR A 19 1.38 1.98 4.80
C THR A 19 1.00 1.15 6.02
N MET A 20 1.92 0.37 6.59
CA MET A 20 1.70 -0.39 7.82
C MET A 20 1.27 0.50 9.01
N ALA A 21 1.90 1.66 9.17
CA ALA A 21 1.53 2.62 10.22
C ALA A 21 0.14 3.24 10.01
N LEU A 22 -0.31 3.40 8.76
CA LEU A 22 -1.70 3.75 8.46
C LEU A 22 -2.65 2.60 8.82
N LEU A 23 -2.35 1.39 8.38
CA LEU A 23 -3.21 0.22 8.58
C LEU A 23 -3.44 -0.07 10.08
N GLU A 24 -2.41 0.07 10.92
CA GLU A 24 -2.55 -0.07 12.38
C GLU A 24 -3.53 0.96 12.97
N LYS A 25 -3.44 2.23 12.54
CA LYS A 25 -4.35 3.29 12.98
C LYS A 25 -5.77 3.04 12.49
N LEU A 26 -5.91 2.58 11.24
CA LEU A 26 -7.19 2.26 10.62
C LEU A 26 -7.86 1.10 11.36
N GLU A 27 -7.15 0.00 11.58
CA GLU A 27 -7.63 -1.15 12.35
C GLU A 27 -8.09 -0.73 13.75
N THR A 28 -7.26 0.06 14.45
CA THR A 28 -7.58 0.56 15.79
C THR A 28 -8.84 1.41 15.80
N ALA A 29 -9.02 2.30 14.82
CA ALA A 29 -10.18 3.17 14.73
C ALA A 29 -11.47 2.44 14.35
N LEU A 30 -11.37 1.36 13.57
CA LEU A 30 -12.53 0.61 13.06
C LEU A 30 -12.94 -0.55 13.99
N SER A 31 -11.98 -1.10 14.74
CA SER A 31 -12.21 -2.24 15.63
C SER A 31 -13.24 -1.94 16.71
N GLY A 32 -14.42 -2.53 16.57
CA GLY A 32 -15.53 -2.35 17.51
C GLY A 32 -16.29 -1.02 17.38
N ALA A 33 -15.94 -0.16 16.41
CA ALA A 33 -16.61 1.12 16.17
C ALA A 33 -17.95 0.93 15.44
N ARG A 34 -19.00 0.58 16.20
CA ARG A 34 -20.33 0.30 15.63
C ARG A 34 -21.11 1.53 15.19
N THR A 35 -20.78 2.69 15.75
CA THR A 35 -21.47 3.96 15.46
C THR A 35 -20.56 4.85 14.63
N ALA A 36 -21.15 5.53 13.65
CA ALA A 36 -20.44 6.52 12.86
C ALA A 36 -19.84 7.63 13.75
N PRO A 37 -18.63 8.10 13.45
CA PRO A 37 -18.03 9.24 14.14
C PRO A 37 -18.83 10.51 13.85
N ALA A 38 -18.70 11.51 14.73
CA ALA A 38 -19.28 12.82 14.47
C ALA A 38 -18.56 13.50 13.29
N ASN A 39 -19.27 14.30 12.50
CA ASN A 39 -18.70 14.95 11.31
C ASN A 39 -17.54 15.90 11.65
N ASP A 40 -17.51 16.45 12.86
CA ASP A 40 -16.46 17.34 13.37
C ASP A 40 -15.35 16.61 14.13
N ASP A 41 -15.33 15.27 14.12
CA ASP A 41 -14.25 14.48 14.71
C ASP A 41 -12.94 14.72 13.93
N THR A 42 -12.08 15.57 14.50
CA THR A 42 -10.80 15.93 13.91
C THR A 42 -9.81 14.76 13.81
N THR A 43 -9.94 13.76 14.67
CA THR A 43 -9.07 12.58 14.65
C THR A 43 -9.45 11.67 13.49
N MET A 44 -10.74 11.38 13.34
CA MET A 44 -11.23 10.62 12.20
C MET A 44 -10.96 11.36 10.89
N ASN A 45 -11.27 12.65 10.81
CA ASN A 45 -11.03 13.44 9.59
C ASN A 45 -9.55 13.44 9.15
N ARG A 46 -8.61 13.40 10.11
CA ARG A 46 -7.19 13.23 9.81
C ARG A 46 -6.91 11.83 9.26
N LEU A 47 -7.38 10.79 9.94
CA LEU A 47 -7.21 9.40 9.49
C LEU A 47 -7.76 9.20 8.07
N LEU A 48 -8.94 9.72 7.74
CA LEU A 48 -9.51 9.64 6.39
C LEU A 48 -8.64 10.37 5.35
N GLY A 49 -7.98 11.46 5.73
CA GLY A 49 -7.03 12.15 4.87
C GLY A 49 -5.75 11.34 4.66
N ASP A 50 -5.27 10.66 5.71
CA ASP A 50 -4.12 9.75 5.62
C ASP A 50 -4.46 8.54 4.72
N VAL A 51 -5.67 7.97 4.84
CA VAL A 51 -6.18 6.88 3.97
C VAL A 51 -6.14 7.32 2.50
N GLU A 52 -6.66 8.50 2.18
CA GLU A 52 -6.67 9.03 0.81
C GLU A 52 -5.24 9.19 0.25
N ALA A 53 -4.33 9.76 1.04
CA ALA A 53 -2.97 10.06 0.57
C ALA A 53 -2.08 8.82 0.45
N VAL A 54 -2.05 7.97 1.47
CA VAL A 54 -1.13 6.83 1.54
C VAL A 54 -1.61 5.69 0.65
N LEU A 55 -2.89 5.33 0.66
CA LEU A 55 -3.38 4.26 -0.21
C LEU A 55 -3.31 4.63 -1.69
N LEU A 56 -3.51 5.91 -2.03
CA LEU A 56 -3.37 6.34 -3.42
C LEU A 56 -1.93 6.15 -3.88
N GLU A 57 -0.94 6.53 -3.08
CA GLU A 57 0.48 6.34 -3.40
C GLU A 57 0.84 4.86 -3.60
N GLU A 58 0.40 4.01 -2.67
CA GLU A 58 0.58 2.55 -2.69
C GLU A 58 0.04 1.93 -4.00
N ILE A 59 -1.26 2.12 -4.27
CA ILE A 59 -1.91 1.39 -5.37
C ILE A 59 -1.64 1.98 -6.75
N SER A 60 -1.09 3.20 -6.81
CA SER A 60 -0.74 3.88 -8.06
C SER A 60 0.73 3.72 -8.39
N HIS A 61 1.63 4.35 -7.66
CA HIS A 61 3.04 4.41 -8.02
C HIS A 61 3.79 3.17 -7.56
N HIS A 62 3.60 2.73 -6.31
CA HIS A 62 4.32 1.60 -5.75
C HIS A 62 4.03 0.32 -6.54
N TYR A 63 2.75 -0.08 -6.59
CA TYR A 63 2.37 -1.29 -7.33
C TYR A 63 2.72 -1.22 -8.82
N ALA A 64 2.52 -0.07 -9.48
CA ALA A 64 2.85 0.06 -10.89
C ALA A 64 4.34 -0.10 -11.14
N PHE A 65 5.18 0.42 -10.24
CA PHE A 65 6.62 0.26 -10.33
C PHE A 65 7.04 -1.20 -10.19
N GLU A 66 6.54 -1.90 -9.19
CA GLU A 66 6.84 -3.31 -9.00
C GLU A 66 6.39 -4.15 -10.19
N GLU A 67 5.16 -3.96 -10.66
CA GLU A 67 4.59 -4.69 -11.79
C GLU A 67 5.35 -4.44 -13.10
N ALA A 68 5.80 -3.22 -13.33
CA ALA A 68 6.49 -2.84 -14.57
C ALA A 68 7.99 -3.13 -14.57
N HIS A 69 8.64 -3.10 -13.40
CA HIS A 69 10.10 -3.17 -13.30
C HIS A 69 10.59 -4.34 -12.45
N LEU A 70 10.11 -4.48 -11.22
CA LEU A 70 10.69 -5.43 -10.27
C LEU A 70 10.21 -6.87 -10.50
N PHE A 71 8.93 -7.09 -10.77
CA PHE A 71 8.39 -8.43 -11.05
C PHE A 71 8.99 -9.05 -12.32
N PRO A 72 9.13 -8.32 -13.44
CA PRO A 72 9.84 -8.84 -14.61
C PRO A 72 11.30 -9.16 -14.31
N LEU A 73 12.02 -8.26 -13.64
CA LEU A 73 13.42 -8.46 -13.28
C LEU A 73 13.59 -9.73 -12.43
N PHE A 74 12.76 -9.90 -11.39
CA PHE A 74 12.81 -11.06 -10.52
C PHE A 74 12.49 -12.37 -11.25
N ALA A 75 11.53 -12.33 -12.19
CA ALA A 75 11.15 -13.49 -12.99
C ALA A 75 12.30 -14.01 -13.88
N GLU A 76 13.21 -13.14 -14.33
CA GLU A 76 14.39 -13.54 -15.11
C GLU A 76 15.37 -14.42 -14.30
N PHE A 77 15.38 -14.29 -12.97
CA PHE A 77 16.23 -15.09 -12.08
C PHE A 77 15.63 -16.44 -11.67
N GLY A 78 14.41 -16.76 -12.13
CA GLY A 78 13.90 -18.14 -12.18
C GLY A 78 12.80 -18.52 -11.19
N ASP A 79 12.32 -17.60 -10.34
CA ASP A 79 11.13 -17.83 -9.49
C ASP A 79 9.97 -16.91 -9.91
N VAL A 80 9.14 -17.43 -10.82
CA VAL A 80 7.92 -16.77 -11.31
C VAL A 80 6.73 -16.94 -10.36
N GLY A 81 6.84 -17.81 -9.35
CA GLY A 81 5.71 -18.16 -8.49
C GLY A 81 5.34 -17.03 -7.54
N ILE A 82 6.35 -16.41 -6.93
CA ILE A 82 6.15 -15.28 -6.00
C ILE A 82 5.60 -14.05 -6.73
N THR A 83 6.14 -13.68 -7.90
CA THR A 83 5.71 -12.49 -8.64
C THR A 83 4.30 -12.63 -9.21
N GLN A 84 3.89 -13.83 -9.64
CA GLN A 84 2.51 -14.10 -10.05
C GLN A 84 1.52 -14.02 -8.87
N MET A 85 1.95 -14.45 -7.68
CA MET A 85 1.13 -14.36 -6.47
C MET A 85 0.91 -12.91 -6.06
N LEU A 86 1.99 -12.12 -5.95
CA LEU A 86 1.93 -10.70 -5.58
C LEU A 86 1.11 -9.90 -6.60
N LEU A 87 1.31 -10.12 -7.90
CA LEU A 87 0.49 -9.51 -8.95
C LEU A 87 -1.00 -9.86 -8.81
N GLY A 88 -1.32 -11.12 -8.48
CA GLY A 88 -2.70 -11.55 -8.23
C GLY A 88 -3.32 -10.86 -7.03
N GLU A 89 -2.52 -10.56 -6.00
CA GLU A 89 -2.94 -9.83 -4.82
C GLU A 89 -3.17 -8.35 -5.13
N HIS A 90 -2.29 -7.70 -5.90
CA HIS A 90 -2.50 -6.33 -6.38
C HIS A 90 -3.85 -6.19 -7.10
N GLN A 91 -4.22 -7.17 -7.93
CA GLN A 91 -5.48 -7.17 -8.66
C GLN A 91 -6.72 -7.24 -7.75
N ILE A 92 -6.58 -7.81 -6.56
CA ILE A 92 -7.66 -7.92 -5.57
C ILE A 92 -7.69 -6.69 -4.65
N ILE A 93 -6.53 -6.24 -4.20
CA ILE A 93 -6.39 -5.17 -3.22
C ILE A 93 -6.68 -3.81 -3.87
N ARG A 94 -6.13 -3.54 -5.06
CA ARG A 94 -6.27 -2.25 -5.75
C ARG A 94 -7.73 -1.75 -5.84
N PRO A 95 -8.73 -2.53 -6.28
CA PRO A 95 -10.12 -2.06 -6.30
C PRO A 95 -10.68 -1.80 -4.90
N LEU A 96 -10.31 -2.60 -3.89
CA LEU A 96 -10.73 -2.40 -2.50
C LEU A 96 -10.18 -1.09 -1.92
N ALA A 97 -8.89 -0.84 -2.10
CA ALA A 97 -8.23 0.39 -1.67
C ALA A 97 -8.80 1.61 -2.41
N THR A 98 -9.05 1.50 -3.73
CA THR A 98 -9.68 2.58 -4.52
C THR A 98 -11.05 2.95 -3.96
N GLU A 99 -11.89 1.96 -3.68
CA GLU A 99 -13.23 2.20 -3.12
C GLU A 99 -13.15 2.80 -1.72
N LEU A 100 -12.24 2.31 -0.88
CA LEU A 100 -12.05 2.84 0.48
C LEU A 100 -11.57 4.29 0.47
N SER A 101 -10.67 4.66 -0.44
CA SER A 101 -10.21 6.05 -0.63
C SER A 101 -11.35 6.98 -1.04
N GLU A 102 -12.22 6.56 -1.95
CA GLU A 102 -13.40 7.35 -2.34
C GLU A 102 -14.43 7.46 -1.20
N MET A 103 -14.63 6.40 -0.43
CA MET A 103 -15.45 6.45 0.78
C MET A 103 -14.86 7.39 1.83
N ALA A 104 -13.55 7.38 2.03
CA ALA A 104 -12.87 8.27 2.97
C ALA A 104 -13.04 9.74 2.56
N LYS A 105 -12.86 10.03 1.28
CA LYS A 105 -13.08 11.36 0.69
C LYS A 105 -14.52 11.84 0.86
N ALA A 106 -15.50 10.98 0.59
CA ALA A 106 -16.92 11.29 0.83
C ALA A 106 -17.20 11.53 2.32
N GLY A 107 -16.68 10.67 3.20
CA GLY A 107 -16.82 10.78 4.65
C GLY A 107 -16.25 12.09 5.22
N ARG A 108 -15.11 12.56 4.70
CA ARG A 108 -14.54 13.87 5.08
C ARG A 108 -15.41 15.05 4.68
N LYS A 109 -16.10 14.94 3.54
CA LYS A 109 -16.89 16.01 2.96
C LYS A 109 -18.28 16.10 3.59
N ASP A 110 -18.95 14.95 3.68
CA ASP A 110 -20.39 14.87 3.96
C ASP A 110 -20.69 14.13 5.29
N GLY A 111 -19.68 13.51 5.91
CA GLY A 111 -19.86 12.60 7.05
C GLY A 111 -20.28 11.19 6.62
N PHE A 112 -20.55 10.32 7.59
CA PHE A 112 -21.07 8.97 7.34
C PHE A 112 -22.51 8.83 7.84
N SER A 113 -23.37 8.26 6.99
CA SER A 113 -24.59 7.59 7.46
C SER A 113 -24.22 6.26 8.17
N PRO A 114 -25.12 5.68 8.99
CA PRO A 114 -24.90 4.37 9.58
C PRO A 114 -24.53 3.28 8.55
N GLU A 115 -25.18 3.27 7.40
CA GLU A 115 -24.96 2.30 6.33
C GLU A 115 -23.60 2.51 5.64
N SER A 116 -23.27 3.75 5.30
CA SER A 116 -21.96 4.07 4.70
C SER A 116 -20.80 3.84 5.67
N TRP A 117 -21.02 4.04 6.97
CA TRP A 117 -20.04 3.75 8.01
C TRP A 117 -19.78 2.26 8.16
N GLU A 118 -20.84 1.45 8.16
CA GLU A 118 -20.71 0.00 8.21
C GLU A 118 -19.94 -0.54 7.00
N ALA A 119 -20.27 -0.06 5.80
CA ALA A 119 -19.55 -0.44 4.59
C ALA A 119 -18.07 -0.02 4.62
N PHE A 120 -17.77 1.21 5.07
CA PHE A 120 -16.39 1.69 5.24
C PHE A 120 -15.62 0.84 6.26
N ARG A 121 -16.25 0.49 7.38
CA ARG A 121 -15.64 -0.33 8.43
C ARG A 121 -15.31 -1.73 7.93
N GLU A 122 -16.25 -2.39 7.27
CA GLU A 122 -16.04 -3.75 6.75
C GLU A 122 -14.93 -3.79 5.71
N LYS A 123 -14.94 -2.87 4.75
CA LYS A 123 -13.90 -2.76 3.72
C LYS A 123 -12.55 -2.36 4.29
N GLY A 124 -12.52 -1.45 5.27
CA GLY A 124 -11.29 -1.03 5.92
C GLY A 124 -10.62 -2.17 6.67
N LEU A 125 -11.39 -3.01 7.38
CA LEU A 125 -10.86 -4.19 8.06
C LEU A 125 -10.40 -5.28 7.07
N GLU A 126 -11.14 -5.49 5.97
CA GLU A 126 -10.68 -6.40 4.91
C GLU A 126 -9.37 -5.92 4.27
N LEU A 127 -9.24 -4.61 4.02
CA LEU A 127 -8.02 -4.03 3.45
C LEU A 127 -6.84 -4.23 4.40
N VAL A 128 -7.02 -3.94 5.70
CA VAL A 128 -6.00 -4.17 6.73
C VAL A 128 -5.48 -5.60 6.68
N GLU A 129 -6.37 -6.59 6.68
CA GLU A 129 -5.97 -7.99 6.64
C GLU A 129 -5.13 -8.29 5.39
N ARG A 130 -5.64 -7.94 4.20
CA ARG A 130 -4.99 -8.26 2.93
C ARG A 130 -3.65 -7.57 2.77
N GLU A 131 -3.61 -6.27 3.06
CA GLU A 131 -2.43 -5.44 2.81
C GLU A 131 -1.30 -5.75 3.78
N VAL A 132 -1.61 -6.01 5.06
CA VAL A 132 -0.60 -6.45 6.03
C VAL A 132 0.07 -7.75 5.56
N PHE A 133 -0.71 -8.74 5.11
CA PHE A 133 -0.14 -9.99 4.64
C PHE A 133 0.63 -9.85 3.32
N HIS A 134 0.19 -8.96 2.44
CA HIS A 134 0.86 -8.62 1.19
C HIS A 134 2.26 -8.03 1.47
N ILE A 135 2.31 -6.92 2.20
CA ILE A 135 3.57 -6.23 2.59
C ILE A 135 4.52 -7.19 3.33
N GLN A 136 4.00 -8.06 4.21
CA GLN A 136 4.84 -9.04 4.92
C GLN A 136 5.56 -10.01 3.96
N LYS A 137 4.91 -10.46 2.89
CA LYS A 137 5.57 -11.35 1.92
C LYS A 137 6.65 -10.61 1.15
N GLU A 138 6.45 -9.33 0.88
CA GLU A 138 7.43 -8.53 0.16
C GLU A 138 8.65 -8.24 1.04
N GLU A 139 8.42 -7.73 2.25
CA GLU A 139 9.46 -7.42 3.22
C GLU A 139 10.27 -8.65 3.67
N MET A 140 9.63 -9.81 3.79
CA MET A 140 10.28 -11.03 4.29
C MET A 140 10.80 -11.96 3.19
N GLY A 141 10.34 -11.78 1.95
CA GLY A 141 10.62 -12.68 0.84
C GLY A 141 11.14 -11.97 -0.40
N PHE A 142 10.32 -11.10 -0.98
CA PHE A 142 10.61 -10.46 -2.27
C PHE A 142 11.80 -9.49 -2.21
N LEU A 143 11.74 -8.48 -1.34
CA LEU A 143 12.78 -7.45 -1.22
C LEU A 143 14.14 -8.03 -0.78
N PRO A 144 14.23 -8.94 0.22
CA PRO A 144 15.50 -9.57 0.56
C PRO A 144 16.10 -10.38 -0.58
N ALA A 145 15.27 -11.01 -1.42
CA ALA A 145 15.75 -11.74 -2.58
C ALA A 145 16.24 -10.79 -3.68
N LEU A 146 15.53 -9.68 -3.93
CA LEU A 146 15.99 -8.62 -4.84
C LEU A 146 17.34 -8.03 -4.40
N ASP A 147 17.54 -7.79 -3.10
CA ASP A 147 18.79 -7.27 -2.55
C ASP A 147 20.00 -8.15 -2.86
N GLN A 148 19.80 -9.46 -3.07
CA GLN A 148 20.86 -10.40 -3.47
C GLN A 148 21.02 -10.53 -4.99
N MET A 149 20.07 -10.00 -5.77
CA MET A 149 20.03 -10.15 -7.23
C MET A 149 20.53 -8.91 -7.97
N ILE A 150 20.24 -7.72 -7.44
CA ILE A 150 20.56 -6.46 -8.13
C ILE A 150 21.96 -5.96 -7.77
N ASP A 151 22.55 -5.19 -8.68
CA ASP A 151 23.80 -4.44 -8.45
C ASP A 151 23.57 -2.93 -8.34
N SER A 152 24.66 -2.17 -8.14
CA SER A 152 24.60 -0.71 -7.97
C SER A 152 24.16 0.05 -9.23
N ASP A 153 24.43 -0.50 -10.41
CA ASP A 153 24.04 0.13 -11.67
C ASP A 153 22.53 -0.07 -11.87
N GLN A 154 22.04 -1.28 -11.61
CA GLN A 154 20.60 -1.58 -11.59
C GLN A 154 19.84 -0.77 -10.53
N ASP A 155 20.36 -0.62 -9.30
CA ASP A 155 19.74 0.25 -8.28
C ASP A 155 19.60 1.69 -8.76
N SER A 156 20.64 2.21 -9.43
CA SER A 156 20.63 3.58 -9.95
C SER A 156 19.58 3.74 -11.05
N GLU A 157 19.50 2.80 -11.99
CA GLU A 157 18.49 2.80 -13.06
C GLU A 157 17.06 2.67 -12.53
N LEU A 158 16.83 1.73 -11.61
CA LEU A 158 15.53 1.50 -10.97
C LEU A 158 15.09 2.70 -10.13
N THR A 159 16.00 3.32 -9.39
CA THR A 159 15.72 4.54 -8.62
C THR A 159 15.30 5.67 -9.56
N MET A 160 15.99 5.86 -10.67
CA MET A 160 15.63 6.89 -11.66
C MET A 160 14.27 6.61 -12.31
N ALA A 161 14.00 5.36 -12.70
CA ALA A 161 12.70 4.96 -13.24
C ALA A 161 11.56 5.22 -12.25
N TYR A 162 11.78 4.95 -10.96
CA TYR A 162 10.77 5.21 -9.94
C TYR A 162 10.50 6.70 -9.74
N LEU A 163 11.55 7.52 -9.73
CA LEU A 163 11.39 8.98 -9.68
C LEU A 163 10.66 9.55 -10.89
N GLU A 164 10.93 9.03 -12.09
CA GLU A 164 10.21 9.43 -13.30
C GLU A 164 8.73 9.06 -13.23
N LEU A 165 8.40 7.87 -12.74
CA LEU A 165 7.03 7.42 -12.53
C LEU A 165 6.28 8.37 -11.57
N LYS A 166 6.87 8.72 -10.42
CA LYS A 166 6.26 9.63 -9.44
C LYS A 166 6.05 11.06 -9.95
N ASN A 167 6.88 11.50 -10.91
CA ASN A 167 6.75 12.83 -11.50
C ASN A 167 5.77 12.88 -12.68
N ALA A 168 5.33 11.72 -13.18
CA ALA A 168 4.42 11.61 -14.31
C ALA A 168 2.92 11.62 -13.90
N GLY A 169 2.62 11.43 -12.61
CA GLY A 169 1.30 11.56 -11.99
C GLY A 169 0.99 12.97 -11.48
#